data_AF-A0ABD6GIU4-F1
#
_entry.id   AF-A0ABD6GIU4-F1
#
_cell.length_a   1.000
_cell.length_b   1.000
_cell.length_c   1.000
_cell.angle_alpha   90.00
_cell.angle_beta   90.00
_cell.angle_gamma   90.00
#
_symmetry.space_group_name_H-M   'P 1'
#
loop_
_entity.id
_entity.type
_entity.pdbx_description
1 polymer ?
#
loop_
_entity_poly.entity_id
_entity_poly.type
_entity_poly.pdbx_seq_one_letter_code
_entity_poly.pdbx_strand_id
1 'polypeptide(L)'
;MRNKVTIKTVSAEHAEQTAIAVLGWLASEPDMLGRFLSLTGLEPKQLRLAVNDPEFLAGLLEFLMQHEPTLLEFCSATQTRPEDVIAAYHVYVRPALDSGEI
;
A
#
# COMPACT_ATOMS: atom_id res chain seq x y z
N MET A 1 20.11 -23.96 -18.53
CA MET A 1 20.18 -23.03 -17.38
C MET A 1 18.77 -22.59 -17.05
N ARG A 2 18.14 -23.13 -15.99
CA ARG A 2 16.76 -22.79 -15.61
C ARG A 2 16.82 -21.57 -14.69
N ASN A 3 16.35 -20.43 -15.19
CA ASN A 3 16.28 -19.19 -14.42
C ASN A 3 15.23 -19.39 -13.32
N LYS A 4 15.66 -19.47 -12.06
CA LYS A 4 14.74 -19.51 -10.93
C LYS A 4 14.18 -18.11 -10.77
N VAL A 5 12.99 -17.87 -11.33
CA VAL A 5 12.17 -16.73 -10.94
C VAL A 5 11.83 -16.98 -9.47
N THR A 6 12.62 -16.40 -8.57
CA THR A 6 12.32 -16.36 -7.15
C THR A 6 11.03 -15.56 -7.03
N ILE A 7 9.91 -16.26 -6.88
CA ILE A 7 8.68 -15.72 -6.31
C ILE A 7 9.08 -15.11 -4.97
N LYS A 8 9.31 -13.80 -4.97
CA LYS A 8 9.63 -13.03 -3.78
C LYS A 8 8.35 -13.03 -2.96
N THR A 9 8.23 -13.94 -1.99
CA THR A 9 7.18 -13.88 -0.98
C THR A 9 7.30 -12.50 -0.36
N VAL A 10 6.32 -11.62 -0.60
CA VAL A 10 6.33 -10.29 -0.01
C VAL A 10 6.12 -10.45 1.49
N SER A 11 7.18 -10.19 2.26
CA SER A 11 7.14 -10.19 3.72
C SER A 11 6.28 -9.03 4.22
N ALA A 12 5.66 -9.18 5.39
CA ALA A 12 4.89 -8.11 6.04
C ALA A 12 5.69 -6.81 6.19
N GLU A 13 6.98 -6.91 6.52
CA GLU A 13 7.90 -5.76 6.58
C GLU A 13 8.00 -5.03 5.22
N HIS A 14 8.06 -5.78 4.11
CA HIS A 14 8.15 -5.17 2.78
C HIS A 14 6.84 -4.49 2.38
N ALA A 15 5.70 -5.10 2.72
CA ALA A 15 4.39 -4.50 2.50
C ALA A 15 4.22 -3.20 3.30
N GLU A 16 4.67 -3.19 4.55
CA GLU A 16 4.66 -2.01 5.42
C GLU A 16 5.54 -0.90 4.86
N GLN A 17 6.75 -1.21 4.42
CA GLN A 17 7.63 -0.25 3.76
C GLN A 17 6.98 0.37 2.51
N THR A 18 6.31 -0.45 1.68
CA THR A 18 5.60 0.05 0.51
C THR A 18 4.44 0.96 0.90
N ALA A 19 3.62 0.58 1.88
CA ALA A 19 2.49 1.39 2.33
C ALA A 19 2.95 2.73 2.94
N ILE A 20 4.04 2.73 3.73
CA ILE A 20 4.65 3.93 4.28
C ILE A 20 5.20 4.83 3.16
N ALA A 21 5.83 4.25 2.14
CA ALA A 21 6.32 5.01 0.98
C ALA A 21 5.17 5.68 0.23
N VAL A 22 4.04 4.98 0.05
CA VAL A 22 2.82 5.53 -0.56
C VAL A 22 2.28 6.69 0.28
N LEU A 23 2.20 6.55 1.60
CA LEU A 23 1.76 7.64 2.49
C LEU A 23 2.68 8.87 2.41
N GLY A 24 4.00 8.66 2.41
CA GLY A 24 4.97 9.75 2.32
C GLY A 24 4.88 10.50 1.00
N TRP A 25 4.70 9.76 -0.10
CA TRP A 25 4.48 10.35 -1.41
C TRP A 25 3.13 11.09 -1.49
N LEU A 26 2.05 10.47 -1.04
CA LEU A 26 0.71 11.06 -1.01
C LEU A 26 0.67 12.33 -0.15
N ALA A 27 1.41 12.36 0.96
CA ALA A 27 1.51 13.54 1.83
C ALA A 27 2.21 14.72 1.14
N SER A 28 2.98 14.48 0.07
CA SER A 28 3.56 15.54 -0.76
C SER A 28 2.60 16.05 -1.83
N GLU A 29 1.49 15.35 -2.05
CA GLU A 29 0.45 15.66 -3.04
C GLU A 29 -0.85 16.11 -2.34
N PRO A 30 -1.01 17.41 -1.99
CA PRO A 30 -2.08 17.88 -1.12
C PRO A 30 -3.49 17.64 -1.67
N ASP A 31 -3.69 17.78 -2.98
CA ASP A 31 -4.98 17.50 -3.64
C ASP A 31 -5.36 16.02 -3.54
N MET A 32 -4.40 15.13 -3.74
CA MET A 32 -4.62 13.68 -3.66
C MET A 32 -4.86 13.23 -2.22
N LEU A 33 -4.07 13.76 -1.27
CA LEU A 33 -4.29 13.51 0.15
C LEU A 33 -5.69 13.98 0.58
N GLY A 34 -6.10 15.18 0.16
CA GLY A 34 -7.44 15.71 0.44
C GLY A 34 -8.56 14.81 -0.09
N ARG A 35 -8.40 14.29 -1.30
CA ARG A 35 -9.33 13.31 -1.89
C ARG A 35 -9.37 12.01 -1.09
N PHE A 36 -8.21 11.45 -0.73
CA PHE A 36 -8.11 10.23 0.06
C PHE A 36 -8.81 10.37 1.42
N LEU A 37 -8.55 11.47 2.14
CA LEU A 37 -9.21 11.77 3.41
C LEU A 37 -10.73 11.93 3.24
N SER A 38 -11.18 12.59 2.16
CA SER A 38 -12.61 12.75 1.86
C SER A 38 -13.31 11.42 1.57
N LEU A 39 -12.63 10.48 0.91
CA LEU A 39 -13.17 9.15 0.59
C LEU A 39 -13.19 8.22 1.81
N THR A 40 -12.17 8.29 2.65
CA THR A 40 -12.05 7.46 3.86
C THR A 40 -12.81 8.03 5.07
N GLY A 41 -13.20 9.31 5.02
CA GLY A 41 -13.85 10.01 6.13
C GLY A 41 -12.89 10.34 7.28
N LEU A 42 -11.58 10.27 7.05
CA LEU A 42 -10.57 10.52 8.06
C LEU A 42 -10.17 11.99 8.11
N GLU A 43 -9.87 12.48 9.31
CA GLU A 43 -9.20 13.75 9.52
C GLU A 43 -7.67 13.59 9.48
N PRO A 44 -6.90 14.64 9.10
CA PRO A 44 -5.44 14.59 9.09
C PRO A 44 -4.81 14.16 10.42
N LYS A 45 -5.46 14.48 11.55
CA LYS A 45 -5.01 14.11 12.90
C LYS A 45 -5.17 12.61 13.18
N GLN A 46 -6.17 11.97 12.57
CA GLN A 46 -6.44 10.55 12.72
C GLN A 46 -5.53 9.69 11.85
N LEU A 47 -4.94 10.27 10.80
CA LEU A 47 -4.06 9.57 9.87
C LEU A 47 -2.93 8.83 10.59
N ARG A 48 -2.24 9.48 11.54
CA ARG A 48 -1.13 8.86 12.29
C ARG A 48 -1.54 7.67 13.17
N LEU A 49 -2.82 7.59 13.57
CA LEU A 49 -3.34 6.42 14.26
C LEU A 49 -3.72 5.33 13.25
N ALA A 50 -4.39 5.73 12.16
CA ALA A 50 -4.85 4.85 11.11
C ALA A 50 -3.72 4.07 10.41
N VAL A 51 -2.51 4.61 10.30
CA VAL A 51 -1.37 3.87 9.71
C VAL A 51 -0.97 2.61 10.47
N ASN A 52 -1.41 2.42 11.71
CA ASN A 52 -1.16 1.19 12.48
C ASN A 52 -2.24 0.13 12.20
N ASP A 53 -3.28 0.47 11.45
CA ASP A 53 -4.39 -0.40 11.12
C ASP A 53 -4.15 -1.08 9.77
N PRO A 54 -4.08 -2.43 9.72
CA PRO A 54 -3.86 -3.16 8.48
C PRO A 54 -4.95 -2.93 7.43
N GLU A 55 -6.21 -2.74 7.85
CA GLU A 55 -7.33 -2.49 6.92
C GLU A 55 -7.20 -1.11 6.28
N PHE A 56 -6.78 -0.11 7.05
CA PHE A 56 -6.43 1.20 6.52
C PHE A 56 -5.31 1.14 5.48
N LEU A 57 -4.23 0.40 5.77
CA LEU A 57 -3.11 0.24 4.82
C LEU A 57 -3.56 -0.49 3.55
N ALA A 58 -4.46 -1.48 3.66
CA ALA A 58 -5.10 -2.09 2.51
C ALA A 58 -5.87 -1.07 1.67
N GLY A 59 -6.72 -0.26 2.31
CA GLY A 59 -7.53 0.76 1.65
C GLY A 59 -6.71 1.88 1.00
N LEU A 60 -5.58 2.25 1.60
CA LEU A 60 -4.62 3.18 0.99
C LEU A 60 -4.02 2.63 -0.31
N LEU A 61 -3.53 1.39 -0.26
CA LEU A 61 -2.93 0.75 -1.44
C LEU A 61 -4.00 0.54 -2.52
N GLU A 62 -5.22 0.17 -2.14
CA GLU A 62 -6.36 0.09 -3.05
C GLU A 62 -6.68 1.44 -3.71
N PHE A 63 -6.77 2.52 -2.93
CA PHE A 63 -6.99 3.87 -3.44
C PHE A 63 -5.95 4.27 -4.49
N LEU A 64 -4.67 3.97 -4.23
CA LEU A 64 -3.60 4.22 -5.18
C LEU A 64 -3.80 3.43 -6.48
N MET A 65 -4.15 2.15 -6.37
CA MET A 65 -4.38 1.26 -7.52
C MET A 65 -5.67 1.57 -8.31
N GLN A 66 -6.66 2.20 -7.68
CA GLN A 66 -7.91 2.60 -8.36
C GLN A 66 -7.71 3.68 -9.43
N HIS A 67 -6.57 4.37 -9.42
CA HIS A 67 -6.26 5.40 -10.42
C HIS A 67 -4.87 5.17 -11.02
N GLU A 68 -4.84 4.52 -12.19
CA GLU A 68 -3.60 4.14 -12.89
C GLU A 68 -2.59 5.30 -13.06
N PRO A 69 -2.98 6.54 -13.45
CA PRO A 69 -2.02 7.64 -13.54
C PRO A 69 -1.29 7.91 -12.22
N THR A 70 -2.03 7.92 -11.11
CA THR A 70 -1.45 8.16 -9.77
C THR A 70 -0.52 7.03 -9.36
N LEU A 71 -0.90 5.77 -9.63
CA LEU A 71 -0.04 4.62 -9.41
C LEU A 71 1.29 4.75 -10.19
N LEU A 72 1.22 5.12 -11.46
CA LEU A 72 2.41 5.28 -12.30
C LEU A 72 3.28 6.46 -11.86
N GLU A 73 2.69 7.57 -11.43
CA GLU A 73 3.42 8.71 -10.86
C GLU A 73 4.17 8.32 -9.59
N PHE A 74 3.50 7.63 -8.66
CA PHE A 74 4.13 7.07 -7.47
C PHE A 74 5.29 6.12 -7.83
N CYS A 75 5.07 5.18 -8.75
CA CYS A 75 6.07 4.22 -9.20
C CYS A 75 7.29 4.92 -9.81
N SER A 76 7.06 5.94 -10.65
CA SER A 76 8.12 6.74 -11.25
C SER A 76 8.91 7.53 -10.18
N ALA A 77 8.21 8.16 -9.24
CA ALA A 77 8.82 8.99 -8.19
C ALA A 77 9.65 8.17 -7.20
N THR A 78 9.22 6.95 -6.88
CA THR A 78 9.84 6.11 -5.84
C THR A 78 10.71 4.99 -6.41
N GLN A 79 10.75 4.82 -7.73
CA GLN A 79 11.37 3.66 -8.41
C GLN A 79 10.78 2.32 -7.93
N THR A 80 9.55 2.34 -7.42
CA THR A 80 8.79 1.15 -7.02
C THR A 80 8.09 0.59 -8.25
N ARG A 81 8.03 -0.74 -8.38
CA ARG A 81 7.32 -1.35 -9.50
C ARG A 81 5.84 -1.54 -9.13
N PRO A 82 4.89 -1.40 -10.07
CA PRO A 82 3.47 -1.60 -9.77
C PRO A 82 3.16 -2.96 -9.15
N GLU A 83 3.89 -4.02 -9.54
CA GLU A 83 3.74 -5.35 -8.94
C GLU A 83 4.07 -5.40 -7.44
N ASP A 84 4.97 -4.53 -6.96
CA ASP A 84 5.32 -4.48 -5.54
C ASP A 84 4.18 -3.85 -4.73
N VAL A 85 3.44 -2.89 -5.30
CA VAL A 85 2.23 -2.29 -4.70
C VAL A 85 1.10 -3.32 -4.60
N ILE A 86 0.86 -4.05 -5.69
CA ILE A 86 -0.17 -5.12 -5.74
C ILE A 86 0.17 -6.22 -4.72
N ALA A 87 1.45 -6.61 -4.65
CA ALA A 87 1.88 -7.65 -3.74
C ALA A 87 1.78 -7.18 -2.27
N ALA A 88 2.08 -5.91 -1.96
CA ALA A 88 1.84 -5.33 -0.65
C ALA A 88 0.36 -5.33 -0.29
N TYR A 89 -0.53 -4.94 -1.21
CA TYR A 89 -1.98 -4.98 -0.98
C TYR A 89 -2.46 -6.39 -0.62
N HIS A 90 -1.98 -7.42 -1.32
CA HIS A 90 -2.31 -8.81 -1.03
C HIS A 90 -1.89 -9.29 0.35
N VAL A 91 -0.86 -8.70 0.97
CA VAL A 91 -0.49 -9.01 2.36
C VAL A 91 -1.55 -8.51 3.33
N TYR A 92 -2.17 -7.35 3.07
CA TYR A 92 -3.19 -6.77 3.94
C TYR A 92 -4.60 -7.32 3.70
N VAL A 93 -4.96 -7.66 2.45
CA VAL A 93 -6.30 -8.20 2.16
C VAL A 93 -6.45 -9.69 2.34
N ARG A 94 -5.33 -10.44 2.39
CA ARG A 94 -5.40 -11.81 2.89
C ARG A 94 -5.67 -11.69 4.39
N PRO A 95 -6.84 -12.13 4.88
CA PRO A 95 -7.03 -12.16 6.32
C PRO A 95 -5.93 -13.05 6.90
N ALA A 96 -5.61 -12.88 8.17
CA ALA A 96 -4.70 -13.74 8.95
C ALA A 96 -5.23 -15.19 9.08
N LEU A 97 -5.70 -15.80 7.99
CA LEU A 97 -6.19 -17.17 7.87
C LEU A 97 -5.06 -18.21 7.91
N ASP A 98 -3.82 -17.81 8.18
CA ASP A 98 -2.71 -18.72 8.45
C ASP A 98 -2.36 -18.83 9.95
N SER A 99 -3.16 -18.25 10.85
CA SER A 99 -3.04 -18.56 12.29
C SER A 99 -3.93 -19.72 12.73
N GLY A 100 -4.54 -20.44 11.79
CA GLY A 100 -5.10 -21.77 12.02
C GLY A 100 -4.03 -22.85 11.85
N GLU A 101 -2.97 -22.82 12.66
CA GLU A 101 -2.17 -24.01 12.87
C GLU A 101 -3.03 -24.98 13.70
N ILE A 102 -3.49 -26.04 13.04
CA ILE A 102 -4.14 -27.25 13.56
C ILE A 102 -3.37 -27.93 14.68
#